data_AF-A0A6A4YZT2-F1
#
_entry.id   AF-A0A6A4YZT2-F1
#
_cell.length_a   1.000
_cell.length_b   1.000
_cell.length_c   1.000
_cell.angle_alpha   90.00
_cell.angle_beta   90.00
_cell.angle_gamma   90.00
#
_symmetry.space_group_name_H-M   'P 1'
#
loop_
_entity.id
_entity.type
_entity.pdbx_description
1 polymer ?
#
loop_
_entity_poly.entity_id
_entity_poly.type
_entity_poly.pdbx_seq_one_letter_code
_entity_poly.pdbx_strand_id
1 'polypeptide(L)'
;MNVLIDGIPLDKMFVSMTVNGAVLSILAMYIVAAEEQGVDQKLLAGTIQNDILKEFMISSSHRSRPGYLWVHVGVHAQVQFDLDFGVRRARSRRLELAFTIADGIEYVHAAVAAGLDVAPRLWFFFAMGMNFYME
;
A
#
# COMPACT_ATOMS: atom_id res chain seq x y z
N MET A 1 -14.65 -4.76 -11.21
CA MET A 1 -13.46 -5.60 -10.99
C MET A 1 -13.42 -6.74 -11.98
N ASN A 2 -14.50 -7.51 -12.16
CA ASN A 2 -14.56 -8.66 -13.07
C ASN A 2 -14.00 -8.37 -14.48
N VAL A 3 -14.42 -7.28 -15.12
CA VAL A 3 -13.90 -6.87 -16.44
C VAL A 3 -12.40 -6.57 -16.42
N LEU A 4 -11.87 -6.03 -15.32
CA LEU A 4 -10.44 -5.67 -15.20
C LEU A 4 -9.53 -6.90 -15.13
N ILE A 5 -10.02 -7.97 -14.49
CA ILE A 5 -9.25 -9.19 -14.24
C ILE A 5 -9.70 -10.38 -15.09
N ASP A 6 -10.55 -10.13 -16.09
CA ASP A 6 -11.06 -11.16 -16.98
C ASP A 6 -9.93 -11.84 -17.76
N GLY A 7 -9.91 -13.17 -17.76
CA GLY A 7 -8.85 -13.98 -18.37
C GLY A 7 -7.48 -13.95 -17.67
N ILE A 8 -7.34 -13.28 -16.52
CA ILE A 8 -6.10 -13.23 -15.76
C ILE A 8 -6.06 -14.39 -14.74
N PRO A 9 -5.06 -15.30 -14.77
CA PRO A 9 -4.96 -16.40 -13.82
C PRO A 9 -4.44 -15.91 -12.45
N LEU A 10 -5.35 -15.53 -11.56
CA LEU A 10 -5.03 -14.94 -10.25
C LEU A 10 -4.30 -15.90 -9.29
N ASP A 11 -4.42 -17.21 -9.49
CA ASP A 11 -3.71 -18.25 -8.75
C ASP A 11 -2.21 -18.35 -9.10
N LYS A 12 -1.79 -17.70 -10.21
CA LYS A 12 -0.43 -17.76 -10.75
C LYS A 12 0.22 -16.40 -10.90
N MET A 13 -0.49 -15.33 -10.57
CA MET A 13 -0.02 -13.96 -10.75
C MET A 13 0.00 -13.20 -9.43
N PHE A 14 0.96 -12.30 -9.33
CA PHE A 14 1.06 -11.37 -8.24
C PHE A 14 0.42 -10.04 -8.65
N VAL A 15 -0.65 -9.61 -7.95
CA VAL A 15 -1.37 -8.38 -8.28
C VAL A 15 -1.02 -7.27 -7.30
N SER A 16 -0.48 -6.16 -7.80
CA SER A 16 -0.23 -4.96 -7.01
C SER A 16 -1.28 -3.89 -7.30
N MET A 17 -1.92 -3.36 -6.24
CA MET A 17 -2.96 -2.34 -6.36
C MET A 17 -2.57 -1.06 -5.59
N THR A 18 -2.33 0.03 -6.33
CA THR A 18 -2.04 1.37 -5.80
C THR A 18 -3.33 2.08 -5.37
N VAL A 19 -3.89 1.68 -4.21
CA VAL A 19 -5.11 2.27 -3.64
C VAL A 19 -4.96 2.54 -2.15
N ASN A 20 -5.31 3.76 -1.72
CA ASN A 20 -5.30 4.17 -0.31
C ASN A 20 -6.73 4.43 0.21
N GLY A 21 -7.32 5.59 -0.09
CA GLY A 21 -8.58 6.02 0.55
C GLY A 21 -9.80 5.10 0.38
N ALA A 22 -9.84 4.26 -0.66
CA ALA A 22 -10.93 3.31 -0.94
C ALA A 22 -10.49 1.84 -0.83
N VAL A 23 -9.43 1.56 -0.06
CA VAL A 23 -8.79 0.24 0.07
C VAL A 23 -9.79 -0.90 0.31
N LEU A 24 -10.75 -0.70 1.21
CA LEU A 24 -11.69 -1.74 1.64
C LEU A 24 -12.61 -2.17 0.51
N SER A 25 -13.17 -1.20 -0.20
CA SER A 25 -14.08 -1.47 -1.31
C SER A 25 -13.34 -2.16 -2.45
N ILE A 26 -12.13 -1.71 -2.78
CA ILE A 26 -11.34 -2.31 -3.86
C ILE A 26 -10.88 -3.72 -3.49
N LEU A 27 -10.40 -3.93 -2.27
CA LEU A 27 -9.97 -5.25 -1.80
C LEU A 27 -11.14 -6.24 -1.75
N ALA A 28 -12.30 -5.81 -1.25
CA ALA A 28 -13.50 -6.65 -1.25
C ALA A 28 -13.92 -7.01 -2.69
N MET A 29 -13.92 -6.04 -3.61
CA MET A 29 -14.21 -6.30 -5.02
C MET A 29 -13.19 -7.26 -5.67
N TYR A 30 -11.91 -7.16 -5.29
CA TYR A 30 -10.85 -8.06 -5.78
C TYR A 30 -11.05 -9.49 -5.30
N ILE A 31 -11.32 -9.67 -4.00
CA ILE A 31 -11.57 -10.99 -3.40
C ILE A 31 -12.79 -11.65 -4.02
N VAL A 32 -13.92 -10.95 -4.11
CA VAL A 32 -15.15 -11.50 -4.71
C VAL A 32 -14.94 -11.87 -6.17
N ALA A 33 -14.24 -11.02 -6.94
CA ALA A 33 -13.97 -11.31 -8.34
C ALA A 33 -13.05 -12.54 -8.53
N ALA A 34 -12.12 -12.78 -7.60
CA ALA A 34 -11.31 -13.99 -7.58
C ALA A 34 -12.12 -15.25 -7.25
N GLU A 35 -13.02 -15.16 -6.27
CA GLU A 35 -13.93 -16.26 -5.91
C GLU A 35 -14.85 -16.61 -7.08
N GLU A 36 -15.37 -15.62 -7.81
CA GLU A 36 -16.18 -15.82 -9.01
C GLU A 36 -15.41 -16.51 -10.15
N GLN A 37 -14.08 -16.34 -10.22
CA GLN A 37 -13.19 -17.08 -11.13
C GLN A 37 -12.83 -18.49 -10.62
N GLY A 38 -13.29 -18.87 -9.43
CA GLY A 38 -13.02 -20.17 -8.81
C GLY A 38 -11.65 -20.27 -8.13
N VAL A 39 -11.01 -19.14 -7.83
CA VAL A 39 -9.70 -19.10 -7.14
C VAL A 39 -9.91 -19.00 -5.63
N ASP A 40 -9.32 -19.93 -4.86
CA ASP A 40 -9.31 -19.87 -3.39
C ASP A 40 -8.51 -18.65 -2.93
N GLN A 41 -9.05 -17.88 -1.97
CA GLN A 41 -8.39 -16.70 -1.40
C GLN A 41 -6.96 -16.99 -0.91
N LYS A 42 -6.67 -18.21 -0.45
CA LYS A 42 -5.33 -18.62 0.01
C LYS A 42 -4.27 -18.64 -1.09
N LEU A 43 -4.69 -18.72 -2.35
CA LEU A 43 -3.82 -18.72 -3.51
C LEU A 43 -3.56 -17.30 -4.04
N LEU A 44 -4.30 -16.31 -3.56
CA LEU A 44 -4.13 -14.93 -3.98
C LEU A 44 -2.83 -14.37 -3.43
N ALA A 45 -1.96 -13.94 -4.34
CA ALA A 45 -0.72 -13.24 -4.01
C ALA A 45 -0.81 -11.81 -4.53
N GLY A 46 -0.52 -10.84 -3.67
CA GLY A 46 -0.59 -9.45 -4.07
C GLY A 46 -0.24 -8.46 -2.98
N THR A 47 -0.16 -7.21 -3.39
CA THR A 47 -0.02 -6.05 -2.50
C THR A 47 -1.18 -5.10 -2.69
N ILE A 48 -1.57 -4.44 -1.61
CA ILE A 48 -2.40 -3.24 -1.68
C ILE A 48 -1.71 -2.14 -0.89
N GLN A 49 -1.76 -0.93 -1.43
CA GLN A 49 -0.95 0.16 -0.94
C GLN A 49 -1.28 0.64 0.46
N ASN A 50 -2.57 0.86 0.75
CA ASN A 50 -3.12 1.16 2.07
C ASN A 50 -2.29 2.10 2.98
N ASP A 51 -1.59 3.08 2.42
CA ASP A 51 -0.87 4.06 3.23
C ASP A 51 -1.66 5.35 3.30
N ILE A 52 -2.22 5.59 4.47
CA ILE A 52 -3.04 6.77 4.74
C ILE A 52 -2.22 7.93 5.30
N LEU A 53 -1.13 7.65 6.01
CA LEU A 53 -0.27 8.66 6.63
C LEU A 53 0.45 9.49 5.56
N LYS A 54 0.98 8.87 4.49
CA LYS A 54 1.55 9.62 3.36
C LYS A 54 0.55 10.48 2.65
N GLU A 55 -0.70 10.00 2.56
CA GLU A 55 -1.73 10.79 1.92
C GLU A 55 -1.85 12.08 2.74
N PHE A 56 -1.86 12.03 4.09
CA PHE A 56 -2.04 13.22 4.93
C PHE A 56 -0.87 14.19 4.83
N MET A 57 0.33 13.68 4.55
CA MET A 57 1.52 14.49 4.38
C MET A 57 1.59 15.22 3.03
N ILE A 58 1.01 14.66 1.95
CA ILE A 58 1.32 15.10 0.56
C ILE A 58 0.07 15.32 -0.31
N SER A 59 -1.04 14.63 -0.04
CA SER A 59 -2.22 14.52 -0.91
C SER A 59 -3.49 15.06 -0.25
N SER A 60 -4.43 15.57 -1.04
CA SER A 60 -5.72 16.11 -0.59
C SER A 60 -6.88 15.10 -0.69
N SER A 61 -6.58 13.81 -0.89
CA SER A 61 -7.56 12.79 -1.30
C SER A 61 -8.36 12.11 -0.17
N HIS A 62 -8.17 12.49 1.09
CA HIS A 62 -8.77 11.79 2.23
C HIS A 62 -10.25 12.03 2.34
N ARG A 63 -11.02 10.96 2.16
CA ARG A 63 -12.44 10.91 2.51
C ARG A 63 -12.68 10.30 3.89
N SER A 64 -11.67 9.67 4.50
CA SER A 64 -11.78 8.87 5.72
C SER A 64 -10.92 9.46 6.84
N ARG A 65 -11.44 9.53 8.08
CA ARG A 65 -10.64 9.84 9.28
C ARG A 65 -9.60 8.72 9.47
N PRO A 66 -8.42 8.96 10.09
CA PRO A 66 -7.44 7.91 10.36
C PRO A 66 -8.07 6.85 11.27
N GLY A 67 -8.59 5.81 10.64
CA GLY A 67 -9.23 4.65 11.25
C GLY A 67 -8.53 3.44 10.66
N TYR A 68 -7.68 2.82 11.46
CA TYR A 68 -6.81 1.73 11.05
C TYR A 68 -7.64 0.47 10.83
N LEU A 69 -7.89 0.08 9.58
CA LEU A 69 -8.48 -1.21 9.26
C LEU A 69 -7.42 -2.13 8.67
N TRP A 70 -7.02 -3.08 9.52
CA TRP A 70 -6.13 -4.18 9.21
C TRP A 70 -6.94 -5.27 8.51
N VAL A 71 -6.98 -5.25 7.18
CA VAL A 71 -7.42 -6.43 6.43
C VAL A 71 -6.21 -7.31 6.24
N HIS A 72 -6.38 -8.61 6.48
CA HIS A 72 -5.38 -9.67 6.45
C HIS A 72 -4.78 -9.87 5.03
N VAL A 73 -4.04 -8.89 4.54
CA VAL A 73 -3.16 -8.86 3.37
C VAL A 73 -2.05 -7.88 3.77
N GLY A 74 -0.78 -8.23 3.54
CA GLY A 74 0.41 -7.56 4.08
C GLY A 74 0.27 -6.06 4.36
N VAL A 75 0.57 -5.69 5.60
CA VAL A 75 0.42 -4.32 6.09
C VAL A 75 1.51 -3.48 5.46
N HIS A 76 1.08 -2.40 4.82
CA HIS A 76 1.94 -1.53 4.07
C HIS A 76 2.17 -0.23 4.84
N ALA A 77 3.44 0.16 4.94
CA ALA A 77 3.86 1.52 5.16
C ALA A 77 4.49 2.03 3.87
N GLN A 78 3.77 2.85 3.10
CA GLN A 78 4.37 3.71 2.09
C GLN A 78 4.49 5.14 2.61
N VAL A 79 5.68 5.69 2.62
CA VAL A 79 5.79 7.11 2.24
C VAL A 79 6.46 7.13 0.89
N GLN A 80 5.62 7.13 -0.14
CA GLN A 80 6.07 7.49 -1.47
C GLN A 80 6.01 9.01 -1.58
N PHE A 81 7.16 9.66 -1.72
CA PHE A 81 7.24 10.96 -2.37
C PHE A 81 7.32 10.70 -3.87
N ASP A 82 6.17 10.64 -4.53
CA ASP A 82 6.15 10.67 -6.00
C ASP A 82 6.51 12.10 -6.44
N LEU A 83 7.78 12.30 -6.80
CA LEU A 83 8.28 13.57 -7.30
C LEU A 83 8.11 13.74 -8.81
N ASP A 84 7.19 13.03 -9.46
CA ASP A 84 6.97 13.18 -10.90
C ASP A 84 5.51 13.25 -11.38
N PHE A 85 4.63 13.88 -10.60
CA PHE A 85 3.51 14.64 -11.17
C PHE A 85 3.13 15.83 -10.27
N GLY A 86 3.71 17.00 -10.54
CA GLY A 86 3.09 18.29 -10.23
C GLY A 86 3.16 18.84 -8.79
N VAL A 87 3.81 18.19 -7.81
CA VAL A 87 4.02 18.79 -6.46
C VAL A 87 5.51 18.92 -6.11
N ARG A 88 5.95 20.17 -6.09
CA ARG A 88 7.34 20.65 -6.05
C ARG A 88 8.02 20.62 -4.66
N ARG A 89 7.74 19.69 -3.72
CA ARG A 89 8.02 19.98 -2.28
C ARG A 89 8.50 18.88 -1.32
N ALA A 90 9.20 17.84 -1.77
CA ALA A 90 10.23 17.22 -0.92
C ALA A 90 11.59 17.34 -1.60
N ARG A 91 12.48 18.19 -1.06
CA ARG A 91 13.74 18.55 -1.72
C ARG A 91 14.89 17.58 -1.44
N SER A 92 14.70 16.54 -0.62
CA SER A 92 15.80 15.69 -0.13
C SER A 92 15.37 14.23 0.10
N ARG A 93 16.12 13.29 -0.49
CA ARG A 93 16.01 11.84 -0.27
C ARG A 93 16.13 11.42 1.19
N ARG A 94 16.88 12.20 1.98
CA ARG A 94 17.00 11.96 3.43
C ARG A 94 15.67 12.16 4.16
N LEU A 95 14.86 13.11 3.70
CA LEU A 95 13.53 13.35 4.26
C LEU A 95 12.54 12.28 3.83
N GLU A 96 12.62 11.83 2.58
CA GLU A 96 11.86 10.67 2.11
C GLU A 96 12.13 9.47 3.03
N LEU A 97 13.39 9.05 3.15
CA LEU A 97 13.75 7.93 4.02
C LEU A 97 13.27 8.13 5.47
N ALA A 98 13.49 9.31 6.04
CA ALA A 98 13.12 9.57 7.43
C ALA A 98 11.60 9.47 7.66
N PHE A 99 10.78 10.05 6.79
CA PHE A 99 9.32 9.99 6.92
C PHE A 99 8.79 8.59 6.60
N THR A 100 9.32 7.89 5.58
CA THR A 100 8.93 6.50 5.29
C THR A 100 9.18 5.57 6.46
N ILE A 101 10.34 5.69 7.10
CA ILE A 101 10.67 4.87 8.27
C ILE A 101 9.82 5.26 9.48
N ALA A 102 9.56 6.56 9.70
CA ALA A 102 8.71 7.03 10.79
C ALA A 102 7.28 6.49 10.68
N ASP A 103 6.68 6.56 9.48
CA ASP A 103 5.36 6.01 9.23
C ASP A 103 5.36 4.49 9.41
N GLY A 104 6.40 3.79 8.91
CA GLY A 104 6.58 2.36 9.12
C GLY A 104 6.58 1.95 10.58
N ILE A 105 7.26 2.71 11.44
CA ILE A 105 7.25 2.49 12.90
C ILE A 105 5.85 2.67 13.47
N GLU A 106 5.11 3.70 13.05
CA GLU A 106 3.76 3.94 13.54
C GLU A 106 2.79 2.83 13.13
N TYR A 107 2.89 2.32 11.90
CA TYR A 107 2.13 1.15 11.48
C TYR A 107 2.48 -0.09 12.31
N VAL A 108 3.77 -0.33 12.58
CA VAL A 108 4.18 -1.45 13.45
C VAL A 108 3.57 -1.30 14.85
N HIS A 109 3.62 -0.11 15.46
CA HIS A 109 2.99 0.14 16.75
C HIS A 109 1.48 -0.11 16.72
N ALA A 110 0.79 0.39 15.70
CA ALA A 110 -0.65 0.17 15.52
C ALA A 110 -0.99 -1.32 15.34
N ALA A 111 -0.16 -2.08 14.62
CA ALA A 111 -0.33 -3.52 14.45
C ALA A 111 -0.21 -4.27 15.78
N VAL A 112 0.85 -3.97 16.54
CA VAL A 112 1.14 -4.62 17.82
C VAL A 112 0.07 -4.26 18.85
N ALA A 113 -0.40 -3.01 18.86
CA ALA A 113 -1.52 -2.59 19.70
C ALA A 113 -2.83 -3.32 19.34
N ALA A 114 -3.00 -3.70 18.07
CA ALA A 114 -4.10 -4.54 17.60
C ALA A 114 -3.87 -6.06 17.85
N GLY A 115 -2.76 -6.45 18.47
CA GLY A 115 -2.42 -7.84 18.77
C GLY A 115 -1.92 -8.64 17.56
N LEU A 116 -1.45 -7.96 16.50
CA LEU A 116 -0.97 -8.59 15.28
C LEU A 116 0.57 -8.72 15.27
N ASP A 117 1.06 -9.80 14.65
CA ASP A 117 2.46 -9.93 14.26
C ASP A 117 2.68 -9.27 12.90
N VAL A 118 3.74 -8.46 12.79
CA VAL A 118 3.96 -7.52 11.66
C VAL A 118 5.02 -8.04 10.69
N ALA A 119 5.98 -8.82 11.19
CA ALA A 119 7.02 -9.42 10.37
C ALA A 119 6.57 -10.81 9.89
N PRO A 120 6.95 -11.26 8.67
CA PRO A 120 7.82 -10.61 7.68
C PRO A 120 7.03 -9.92 6.55
N ARG A 121 5.81 -9.40 6.81
CA ARG A 121 4.87 -8.98 5.74
C ARG A 121 4.92 -7.48 5.39
N LEU A 122 5.87 -6.74 5.97
CA LEU A 122 6.08 -5.32 5.70
C LEU A 122 7.01 -5.13 4.49
N TRP A 123 6.61 -4.29 3.55
CA TRP A 123 7.42 -3.88 2.41
C TRP A 123 7.38 -2.36 2.26
N PHE A 124 8.38 -1.80 1.57
CA PHE A 124 8.55 -0.37 1.36
C PHE A 124 8.57 -0.04 -0.14
N PHE A 125 8.20 1.19 -0.47
CA PHE A 125 8.28 1.71 -1.83
C PHE A 125 9.01 3.05 -1.80
N PHE A 126 10.17 3.10 -2.46
CA PHE A 126 11.04 4.28 -2.53
C PHE A 126 11.13 4.76 -3.98
N ALA A 127 11.18 6.08 -4.15
CA ALA A 127 11.47 6.67 -5.44
C ALA A 127 12.96 6.52 -5.80
N MET A 128 13.24 6.42 -7.09
CA MET A 128 14.59 6.47 -7.65
C MET A 128 14.71 7.73 -8.50
N GLY A 129 15.49 8.69 -8.04
CA GLY A 129 15.87 9.88 -8.79
C GLY A 129 17.26 9.78 -9.43
N MET A 130 17.76 10.91 -9.93
CA MET A 130 18.96 10.93 -10.78
C MET A 130 20.33 10.93 -10.07
N ASN A 131 20.39 11.05 -8.74
CA ASN A 131 21.68 11.11 -8.04
C ASN A 131 22.11 9.69 -7.67
N PHE A 132 22.88 9.08 -8.57
CA PHE A 132 23.34 7.70 -8.46
C PHE A 132 24.01 7.35 -7.11
N TYR A 133 24.75 8.27 -6.49
CA TYR A 133 25.46 7.98 -5.24
C TYR A 133 24.62 8.18 -3.98
N MET A 134 23.44 8.77 -4.11
CA MET A 134 22.55 9.05 -2.97
C MET A 134 21.40 8.04 -2.90
N GLU A 135 21.06 7.37 -3.99
CA GLU A 135 20.18 6.19 -3.96
C GLU A 135 20.93 4.94 -3.49
#